data_AF-A0A2W4MNS3-F1
#
_entry.id   AF-A0A2W4MNS3-F1
#
_cell.length_a   1.000
_cell.length_b   1.000
_cell.length_c   1.000
_cell.angle_alpha   90.00
_cell.angle_beta   90.00
_cell.angle_gamma   90.00
#
_symmetry.space_group_name_H-M   'P 1'
#
loop_
_entity.id
_entity.type
_entity.pdbx_description
1 polymer ?
#
loop_
_entity_poly.entity_id
_entity_poly.type
_entity_poly.pdbx_seq_one_letter_code
_entity_poly.pdbx_strand_id
1 'polypeptide(L)' 'MTDMPLADLAARCDELARLLRERGHPFHDPIYTLLFLTANHLPGPRLTPVGLWDVKRGRLLEPSLPLGLS' A
#
# COMPACT_ATOMS: atom_id res chain seq x y z
N MET A 1 -0.55 15.81 -3.77
CA MET A 1 -0.31 16.15 -5.20
C MET A 1 0.98 16.95 -5.26
N THR A 2 1.81 16.75 -6.29
CA THR A 2 3.12 17.41 -6.43
C THR A 2 3.09 18.37 -7.62
N ASP A 3 3.86 19.45 -7.55
CA ASP A 3 4.03 20.42 -8.64
C ASP A 3 5.12 20.02 -9.65
N MET A 4 5.63 18.80 -9.53
CA MET A 4 6.68 18.26 -10.41
C MET A 4 6.20 18.14 -11.86
N PRO A 5 7.06 18.46 -12.86
CA PRO A 5 6.77 18.17 -14.27
C PRO A 5 6.42 16.68 -14.49
N LEU A 6 5.48 16.42 -15.40
CA LEU A 6 4.99 15.05 -15.64
C LEU A 6 6.10 14.06 -16.02
N ALA A 7 7.09 14.51 -16.80
CA ALA A 7 8.23 13.68 -17.21
C ALA A 7 9.09 13.24 -16.01
N ASP A 8 9.35 14.16 -15.07
CA ASP A 8 10.13 13.87 -13.87
C ASP A 8 9.36 12.94 -12.92
N LEU A 9 8.04 13.15 -12.81
CA LEU A 9 7.16 12.28 -12.04
C LEU A 9 7.15 10.86 -12.62
N ALA A 10 7.01 10.73 -13.95
CA ALA A 10 7.02 9.45 -14.64
C ALA A 10 8.34 8.69 -14.40
N ALA A 11 9.48 9.36 -14.53
CA ALA A 11 10.79 8.76 -14.27
C ALA A 11 10.92 8.24 -12.82
N ARG A 12 10.38 8.95 -11.83
CA ARG A 12 10.35 8.48 -10.43
C ARG A 12 9.42 7.28 -10.21
N CYS A 13 8.27 7.24 -10.89
CA CYS A 13 7.36 6.10 -10.83
C CYS A 13 8.01 4.84 -11.44
N ASP A 14 8.70 4.98 -12.57
CA ASP A 14 9.43 3.88 -13.22
C ASP A 14 10.56 3.34 -12.33
N GLU A 15 11.30 4.24 -11.67
CA GLU A 15 12.36 3.87 -10.73
C GLU A 15 11.80 3.10 -9.53
N LEU A 16 10.68 3.55 -8.95
CA LEU A 16 10.00 2.84 -7.87
C LEU A 16 9.57 1.43 -8.32
N ALA A 17 8.94 1.31 -9.50
CA ALA A 17 8.51 0.03 -10.04
C ALA A 17 9.70 -0.92 -10.27
N ARG A 18 10.82 -0.41 -10.80
CA ARG A 18 12.07 -1.18 -10.96
C ARG A 18 12.60 -1.69 -9.63
N LEU A 19 12.74 -0.82 -8.64
CA LEU A 19 13.26 -1.16 -7.31
C LEU A 19 12.40 -2.20 -6.58
N LEU A 20 11.09 -2.16 -6.77
CA LEU A 20 10.16 -3.14 -6.20
C LEU A 20 10.26 -4.50 -6.88
N ARG A 21 10.34 -4.53 -8.22
CA ARG A 21 10.55 -5.78 -8.97
C ARG A 21 11.86 -6.46 -8.57
N GLU A 22 12.94 -5.70 -8.43
CA GLU A 22 14.25 -6.21 -7.98
C GLU A 22 14.19 -6.83 -6.58
N ARG A 23 13.28 -6.37 -5.74
CA ARG A 23 13.02 -6.90 -4.39
C ARG A 23 11.99 -8.04 -4.38
N GLY A 24 11.57 -8.52 -5.55
CA GLY A 24 10.65 -9.65 -5.68
C GLY A 24 9.17 -9.27 -5.58
N HIS A 25 8.82 -7.98 -5.73
CA HIS A 25 7.42 -7.58 -5.86
C HIS A 25 6.85 -8.14 -7.18
N PRO A 26 5.86 -9.05 -7.13
CA PRO A 26 5.45 -9.82 -8.31
C PRO A 26 4.42 -9.08 -9.17
N PHE A 27 3.88 -7.97 -8.70
CA PHE A 27 2.79 -7.25 -9.37
C PHE A 27 3.32 -6.13 -10.24
N HIS A 28 2.63 -5.90 -11.37
CA HIS A 28 3.03 -4.94 -12.39
C HIS A 28 3.03 -3.49 -11.88
N ASP A 29 2.04 -3.13 -11.07
CA ASP A 29 1.85 -1.76 -10.57
C ASP A 29 1.78 -1.73 -9.03
N PRO A 30 2.75 -1.09 -8.36
CA PRO A 30 2.79 -1.03 -6.91
C PRO A 30 1.68 -0.16 -6.30
N ILE A 31 1.14 0.81 -7.05
CA ILE A 31 0.04 1.67 -6.58
C ILE A 31 -1.21 0.80 -6.38
N TYR A 32 -1.50 -0.11 -7.32
CA TYR A 32 -2.61 -1.03 -7.18
C TYR A 32 -2.46 -1.96 -5.97
N THR A 33 -1.25 -2.41 -5.65
CA THR A 33 -1.00 -3.18 -4.43
C THR A 33 -1.43 -2.40 -3.19
N LEU A 34 -0.97 -1.15 -3.05
CA LEU A 34 -1.31 -0.30 -1.90
C LEU A 34 -2.82 -0.03 -1.81
N LEU A 35 -3.45 0.21 -2.97
CA LEU A 35 -4.90 0.38 -3.07
C LEU A 35 -5.65 -0.87 -2.56
N PHE A 36 -5.31 -2.07 -3.04
CA PHE A 36 -6.00 -3.31 -2.66
C PHE A 36 -5.80 -3.69 -1.20
N LEU A 37 -4.63 -3.39 -0.62
CA LEU A 37 -4.36 -3.65 0.80
C LEU A 37 -5.28 -2.87 1.73
N THR A 38 -5.70 -1.67 1.31
CA THR A 38 -6.50 -0.73 2.14
C THR A 38 -7.98 -0.68 1.74
N ALA A 39 -8.35 -1.30 0.62
CA ALA A 39 -9.72 -1.33 0.08
C ALA A 39 -10.70 -2.12 0.96
N ASN A 40 -11.29 -1.46 1.96
CA ASN A 40 -12.24 -2.05 2.93
C ASN A 40 -13.57 -2.54 2.34
N HIS A 41 -13.91 -2.16 1.11
CA HIS A 41 -15.10 -2.65 0.38
C HIS A 41 -14.90 -4.04 -0.22
N LEU A 42 -13.65 -4.54 -0.27
CA LEU A 42 -13.34 -5.86 -0.81
C LEU A 42 -13.27 -6.91 0.30
N PRO A 43 -13.66 -8.17 0.02
CA PRO A 43 -13.63 -9.25 1.01
C PRO A 43 -12.21 -9.62 1.45
N GLY A 44 -12.03 -9.90 2.75
CA GLY A 44 -10.79 -10.45 3.33
C GLY A 44 -10.09 -9.49 4.29
N PRO A 45 -8.86 -9.84 4.74
CA PRO A 45 -8.07 -8.99 5.62
C PRO A 45 -7.64 -7.68 4.95
N ARG A 46 -7.76 -6.55 5.65
CA ARG A 46 -7.38 -5.21 5.15
C ARG A 46 -6.54 -4.45 6.15
N LEU A 47 -5.59 -3.67 5.64
CA LEU A 47 -4.83 -2.74 6.45
C LEU A 47 -5.68 -1.49 6.70
N THR A 48 -5.83 -1.12 7.98
CA THR A 48 -6.54 0.07 8.43
C THR A 48 -5.69 0.81 9.47
N PRO A 49 -5.98 2.08 9.81
CA PRO A 49 -5.23 2.80 10.83
C PRO A 49 -5.19 2.12 12.21
N VAL A 50 -6.21 1.33 12.54
CA VAL A 50 -6.30 0.59 13.81
C VAL A 50 -5.64 -0.79 13.76
N GLY A 51 -5.26 -1.28 12.57
CA GLY A 51 -4.60 -2.57 12.38
C GLY A 51 -5.17 -3.40 11.23
N LEU A 52 -4.90 -4.72 11.27
CA LEU A 52 -5.37 -5.70 10.30
C LEU A 52 -6.83 -6.08 10.59
N TRP A 53 -7.75 -5.67 9.72
CA TRP A 53 -9.18 -5.82 9.88
C TRP A 53 -9.74 -6.97 9.02
N ASP A 54 -10.50 -7.89 9.61
CA ASP A 54 -11.30 -8.87 8.86
C ASP A 54 -12.64 -8.25 8.47
N VAL A 55 -12.74 -7.80 7.22
CA VAL A 55 -13.95 -7.17 6.66
C VAL A 55 -15.17 -8.09 6.76
N LYS A 56 -14.99 -9.41 6.54
CA LYS A 56 -16.12 -10.35 6.50
C LYS A 56 -16.69 -10.63 7.89
N ARG A 57 -15.81 -10.68 8.90
CA ARG A 57 -16.20 -11.01 10.29
C ARG A 57 -16.42 -9.78 11.16
N GLY A 58 -16.08 -8.58 10.67
CA GLY A 58 -16.25 -7.34 11.41
C GLY A 58 -15.40 -7.28 12.69
N ARG A 59 -14.18 -7.82 12.64
CA ARG A 59 -13.28 -7.85 13.82
C ARG A 59 -11.84 -7.52 13.46
N LEU A 60 -11.12 -7.00 14.45
CA LEU A 60 -9.68 -6.81 14.38
C LEU A 60 -8.97 -8.16 14.50
N LEU A 61 -8.02 -8.43 13.63
CA LEU A 61 -7.13 -9.60 13.70
C LEU A 61 -5.87 -9.25 14.48
N GLU A 62 -5.26 -8.12 14.17
CA GLU A 62 -4.04 -7.63 14.82
C GLU A 62 -4.06 -6.10 14.91
N PRO A 63 -3.71 -5.48 16.06
CA PRO A 63 -3.64 -4.03 16.19
C PRO A 63 -2.46 -3.43 15.43
N SER A 64 -2.58 -2.17 15.01
CA SER A 64 -1.45 -1.41 14.52
C SER A 64 -0.47 -1.09 15.65
N LEU A 65 0.82 -1.03 15.32
CA LEU A 65 1.84 -0.54 16.22
C LEU A 65 1.96 0.98 16.08
N PRO A 66 2.13 1.72 17.19
CA PRO A 66 2.51 3.13 17.10
C PRO A 66 3.85 3.22 16.36
N LEU A 67 3.94 4.17 15.44
CA LEU A 67 5.22 4.59 14.87
C LEU A 67 5.98 5.26 16.02
N GLY A 68 6.88 4.51 16.66
CA GLY A 68 7.76 5.03 17.70
C GLY A 68 8.65 6.12 17.11
N LEU A 69 8.19 7.36 17.18
CA LEU A 69 9.02 8.54 17.01
C LEU A 69 9.69 8.78 18.36
N SER A 70 10.78 8.05 18.63
CA SER A 70 11.76 8.36 19.67
C SER A 70 12.87 9.20 19.07
#